data_AF-A0A9W8KDA6-F1
#
_entry.id   AF-A0A9W8KDA6-F1
#
_cell.length_a   1.000
_cell.length_b   1.000
_cell.length_c   1.000
_cell.angle_alpha   90.00
_cell.angle_beta   90.00
_cell.angle_gamma   90.00
#
_symmetry.space_group_name_H-M   'P 1'
#
loop_
_entity.id
_entity.type
_entity.pdbx_description
1 polymer ?
#
loop_
_entity_poly.entity_id
_entity_poly.type
_entity_poly.pdbx_seq_one_letter_code
_entity_poly.pdbx_strand_id
1 'polypeptide(L)'
;MITPRFAVRQDHANVFVTIFAAHIRAQALEFDVDEYQFKFFASPYYLRLTFPGKVVEDESSTASLDASTGQISVTLAKQTPGEYFENLDLLSSLLATKRQRDHGLPNTTAADRKARPLIEDIVEGNAAASCTSEEQLAILQDEDFDWEISQTPISGDNDTSLLLTNVAYGFNNQYTGILAHAHDCGNDINVVPDPERMTIDQRRANRIATEDAKFDESYYIDNYINDEDILSLIRYKTRFFKILRGIQKAKAGVIRTDLPAIRPASCAHEEQPTDGIELPQLSEAVEAWAEFTDKESAAMLDLPRKTHLVSDHQSIYLGLVDILFAYSLDHRINLGDSTVESPWTIGAVSSTLSTLEQFSALRPTIVACFRRALAYPLYRNWDLCEKVLEDVYVLFKLGLRAILKVLLDIKLMFDHHDAYYVYSKLYLDDYCVWLQTSATDKAIKSLAHKLHHFELEKDELGWHLEDFEDLALQTSESEGEEVESNEALADFGSSLPVPADHQELEHASGCLSEIVIPGSSSAIANDGQEASGAIKKKPLIEILD
;
A
#
# COMPACT_ATOMS: atom_id res chain seq x y z
N MET A 1 9.32 -3.45 -20.11
CA MET A 1 10.19 -3.96 -21.19
C MET A 1 10.63 -5.36 -20.81
N ILE A 2 10.62 -6.29 -21.76
CA ILE A 2 10.82 -7.73 -21.51
C ILE A 2 12.13 -8.20 -22.16
N THR A 3 12.96 -8.96 -21.45
CA THR A 3 14.17 -9.56 -22.04
C THR A 3 13.82 -10.85 -22.78
N PRO A 4 13.88 -10.89 -24.13
CA PRO A 4 13.56 -12.09 -24.89
C PRO A 4 14.57 -13.21 -24.62
N ARG A 5 14.18 -14.46 -24.88
CA ARG A 5 15.13 -15.57 -24.87
C ARG A 5 16.10 -15.38 -26.04
N PHE A 6 17.38 -15.62 -25.81
CA PHE A 6 18.38 -15.49 -26.86
C PHE A 6 19.44 -16.59 -26.77
N ALA A 7 20.11 -16.85 -27.87
CA ALA A 7 21.27 -17.71 -27.97
C ALA A 7 22.35 -17.00 -28.78
N VAL A 8 23.60 -17.09 -28.33
CA VAL A 8 24.74 -16.51 -29.02
C VAL A 8 25.67 -17.63 -29.48
N ARG A 9 26.08 -17.59 -30.73
CA ARG A 9 27.11 -18.46 -31.30
C ARG A 9 28.12 -17.61 -32.06
N GLN A 10 29.32 -18.12 -32.29
CA GLN A 10 30.37 -17.39 -33.03
C GLN A 10 31.06 -18.29 -34.04
N ASP A 11 31.65 -17.67 -35.05
CA ASP A 11 32.66 -18.28 -35.92
C ASP A 11 33.98 -17.48 -35.86
N HIS A 12 34.91 -17.71 -36.79
CA HIS A 12 36.19 -17.01 -36.82
C HIS A 12 36.07 -15.51 -37.14
N ALA A 13 35.01 -15.07 -37.83
CA ALA A 13 34.86 -13.69 -38.32
C ALA A 13 33.64 -12.95 -37.72
N ASN A 14 32.59 -13.67 -37.30
CA ASN A 14 31.27 -13.16 -36.97
C ASN A 14 30.73 -13.75 -35.67
N VAL A 15 29.80 -13.02 -35.06
CA VAL A 15 28.97 -13.43 -33.93
C VAL A 15 27.52 -13.47 -34.41
N PHE A 16 26.82 -14.56 -34.14
CA PHE A 16 25.41 -14.73 -34.49
C PHE A 16 24.57 -14.70 -33.21
N VAL A 17 23.66 -13.74 -33.14
CA VAL A 17 22.69 -13.59 -32.07
C VAL A 17 21.34 -14.07 -32.59
N THR A 18 20.78 -15.09 -31.96
CA THR A 18 19.44 -15.61 -32.23
C THR A 18 18.51 -15.17 -31.12
N ILE A 19 17.51 -14.37 -31.45
CA ILE A 19 16.54 -13.83 -30.50
C ILE A 19 15.19 -14.49 -30.78
N PHE A 20 14.59 -15.09 -29.75
CA PHE A 20 13.25 -15.68 -29.82
C PHE A 20 12.25 -14.66 -29.30
N ALA A 21 11.49 -14.08 -30.22
CA ALA A 21 10.50 -13.07 -29.88
C ALA A 21 9.31 -13.15 -30.85
N ALA A 22 8.19 -13.64 -30.32
CA ALA A 22 6.98 -13.88 -31.09
C ALA A 22 6.20 -12.59 -31.35
N HIS A 23 5.40 -12.59 -32.43
CA HIS A 23 4.42 -11.54 -32.75
C HIS A 23 4.98 -10.11 -32.91
N ILE A 24 6.26 -9.97 -33.31
CA ILE A 24 6.86 -8.66 -33.61
C ILE A 24 6.50 -8.21 -35.04
N ARG A 25 6.18 -6.92 -35.19
CA ARG A 25 6.06 -6.28 -36.51
C ARG A 25 7.43 -5.86 -37.00
N ALA A 26 7.78 -6.22 -38.23
CA ALA A 26 9.09 -5.89 -38.82
C ALA A 26 9.40 -4.37 -38.85
N GLN A 27 8.38 -3.52 -38.82
CA GLN A 27 8.49 -2.06 -38.83
C GLN A 27 8.95 -1.46 -37.50
N ALA A 28 8.93 -2.23 -36.41
CA ALA A 28 9.25 -1.76 -35.06
C ALA A 28 10.56 -2.37 -34.51
N LEU A 29 11.40 -2.92 -35.39
CA LEU A 29 12.70 -3.51 -35.05
C LEU A 29 13.79 -2.44 -35.12
N GLU A 30 14.46 -2.19 -33.99
CA GLU A 30 15.62 -1.31 -33.91
C GLU A 30 16.82 -2.07 -33.32
N PHE A 31 18.00 -1.86 -33.92
CA PHE A 31 19.27 -2.42 -33.49
C PHE A 31 20.28 -1.29 -33.30
N ASP A 32 21.06 -1.36 -32.24
CA ASP A 32 22.15 -0.41 -31.94
C ASP A 32 23.39 -1.21 -31.50
N VAL A 33 24.53 -0.95 -32.13
CA VAL A 33 25.81 -1.64 -31.88
C VAL A 33 26.85 -0.60 -31.47
N ASP A 34 27.35 -0.71 -30.24
CA ASP A 34 28.33 0.21 -29.68
C ASP A 34 29.52 -0.56 -29.10
N GLU A 35 30.55 -0.76 -29.93
CA GLU A 35 31.80 -1.50 -29.67
C GLU A 35 31.63 -2.86 -28.95
N TYR A 36 31.34 -2.86 -27.66
CA TYR A 36 31.13 -4.05 -26.84
C TYR A 36 29.65 -4.37 -26.61
N GLN A 37 28.74 -3.46 -26.92
CA GLN A 37 27.32 -3.58 -26.63
C GLN A 37 26.49 -3.78 -27.89
N PHE A 38 25.53 -4.69 -27.81
CA PHE A 38 24.46 -4.85 -28.78
C PHE A 38 23.14 -4.63 -28.07
N LYS A 39 22.35 -3.67 -28.55
CA LYS A 39 21.01 -3.38 -28.06
C LYS A 39 19.99 -3.72 -29.14
N PHE A 40 18.92 -4.35 -28.71
CA PHE A 40 17.78 -4.71 -29.52
C PHE A 40 16.54 -4.13 -28.85
N PHE A 41 15.75 -3.39 -29.63
CA PHE A 41 14.49 -2.82 -29.18
C PHE A 41 13.38 -3.18 -30.16
N ALA A 42 12.33 -3.79 -29.63
CA ALA A 42 11.10 -4.06 -30.37
C ALA A 42 9.96 -4.24 -29.38
N SER A 43 9.12 -3.20 -29.20
CA SER A 43 8.05 -3.21 -28.19
C SER A 43 7.22 -4.51 -28.22
N PRO A 44 7.10 -5.25 -27.09
CA PRO A 44 7.51 -4.92 -25.71
C PRO A 44 8.92 -5.39 -25.28
N TYR A 45 9.71 -5.96 -26.19
CA TYR A 45 11.02 -6.56 -25.95
C TYR A 45 12.17 -5.55 -25.96
N TYR A 46 13.11 -5.75 -25.04
CA TYR A 46 14.39 -5.04 -24.98
C TYR A 46 15.48 -6.03 -24.56
N LEU A 47 16.57 -6.10 -25.34
CA LEU A 47 17.72 -6.94 -25.02
C LEU A 47 18.99 -6.12 -25.15
N ARG A 48 19.88 -6.22 -24.17
CA ARG A 48 21.20 -5.63 -24.22
C ARG A 48 22.24 -6.69 -23.89
N LEU A 49 23.10 -6.98 -24.85
CA LEU A 49 24.22 -7.89 -24.67
C LEU A 49 25.51 -7.09 -24.60
N THR A 50 26.36 -7.42 -23.65
CA THR A 50 27.72 -6.90 -23.59
C THR A 50 28.71 -8.01 -23.86
N PHE A 51 29.36 -7.97 -25.01
CA PHE A 51 30.34 -8.96 -25.44
C PHE A 51 31.70 -8.77 -24.74
N PRO A 52 32.53 -9.82 -24.66
CA PRO A 52 33.91 -9.73 -24.18
C PRO A 52 34.84 -8.98 -25.15
N GLY A 53 34.61 -9.09 -26.45
CA GLY A 53 35.40 -8.44 -27.50
C GLY A 53 34.59 -7.42 -28.28
N LYS A 54 35.27 -6.64 -29.14
CA LYS A 54 34.65 -5.58 -29.94
C LYS A 54 33.95 -6.15 -31.19
N VAL A 55 32.71 -5.73 -31.37
CA VAL A 55 31.87 -6.01 -32.54
C VAL A 55 31.64 -4.72 -33.32
N VAL A 56 31.50 -4.85 -34.64
CA VAL A 56 31.29 -3.74 -35.57
C VAL A 56 30.11 -4.08 -36.48
N GLU A 57 29.33 -3.06 -36.81
CA GLU A 57 28.33 -3.14 -37.88
C GLU A 57 29.04 -2.87 -39.22
N ASP A 58 29.18 -3.93 -40.04
CA ASP A 58 29.80 -3.86 -41.37
C ASP A 58 28.78 -4.25 -42.45
N GLU A 59 29.12 -4.16 -43.74
CA GLU A 59 28.24 -4.54 -44.85
C GLU A 59 27.79 -6.02 -44.83
N SER A 60 28.48 -6.86 -44.04
CA SER A 60 28.11 -8.25 -43.78
C SER A 60 27.09 -8.44 -42.66
N SER A 61 26.73 -7.40 -41.92
CA SER A 61 25.75 -7.47 -40.84
C SER A 61 24.33 -7.59 -41.41
N THR A 62 23.74 -8.77 -41.25
CA THR A 62 22.38 -9.06 -41.73
C THR A 62 21.47 -9.45 -40.58
N ALA A 63 20.27 -8.88 -40.55
CA ALA A 63 19.18 -9.29 -39.66
C ALA A 63 18.05 -9.91 -40.49
N SER A 64 17.67 -11.15 -40.16
CA SER A 64 16.54 -11.85 -40.81
C SER A 64 15.49 -12.24 -39.79
N LEU A 65 14.22 -11.92 -40.07
CA LEU A 65 13.07 -12.32 -39.28
C LEU A 65 12.36 -13.51 -39.94
N ASP A 66 12.26 -14.62 -39.24
CA ASP A 66 11.36 -15.72 -39.61
C ASP A 66 10.03 -15.57 -38.86
N ALA A 67 9.02 -15.04 -39.56
CA ALA A 67 7.69 -14.79 -39.01
C ALA A 67 6.94 -16.08 -38.60
N SER A 68 7.36 -17.24 -39.11
CA SER A 68 6.70 -18.52 -38.81
C SER A 68 7.15 -19.13 -37.48
N THR A 69 8.40 -18.89 -37.09
CA THR A 69 9.02 -19.41 -35.86
C THR A 69 9.22 -18.34 -34.79
N GLY A 70 9.02 -17.05 -35.11
CA GLY A 70 9.28 -15.94 -34.18
C GLY A 70 10.77 -15.76 -33.88
N GLN A 71 11.65 -16.22 -34.77
CA GLN A 71 13.09 -16.17 -34.60
C GLN A 71 13.69 -15.01 -35.39
N ILE A 72 14.44 -14.15 -34.71
CA ILE A 72 15.25 -13.09 -35.31
C ILE A 72 16.70 -13.54 -35.27
N SER A 73 17.34 -13.62 -36.42
CA SER A 73 18.77 -13.98 -36.52
C SER A 73 19.55 -12.74 -36.94
N VAL A 74 20.45 -12.28 -36.08
CA VAL A 74 21.33 -11.13 -36.29
C VAL A 74 22.76 -11.63 -36.43
N THR A 75 23.45 -11.19 -37.47
CA THR A 75 24.88 -11.47 -37.68
C THR A 75 25.67 -10.17 -37.48
N LEU A 76 26.68 -10.21 -36.62
CA LEU A 76 27.57 -9.08 -36.30
C LEU A 76 29.01 -9.47 -36.64
N ALA A 77 29.79 -8.57 -37.23
CA ALA A 77 31.20 -8.81 -37.52
C ALA A 77 32.08 -8.54 -36.30
N LYS A 78 33.15 -9.32 -36.13
CA LYS A 78 34.19 -9.05 -35.12
C LYS A 78 35.15 -8.00 -35.65
N GLN A 79 35.58 -7.06 -34.80
CA GLN A 79 36.57 -6.06 -35.21
C GLN A 79 37.92 -6.71 -35.59
N THR A 80 38.27 -7.80 -34.90
CA THR A 80 39.50 -8.58 -35.05
C THR A 80 39.15 -9.99 -35.52
N PRO A 81 39.16 -10.24 -36.85
CA PRO A 81 38.90 -11.57 -37.38
C PRO A 81 39.89 -12.59 -36.81
N GLY A 82 39.37 -13.63 -36.16
CA GLY A 82 40.12 -14.69 -35.49
C GLY A 82 40.17 -14.60 -33.97
N GLU A 83 39.68 -13.51 -33.38
CA GLU A 83 39.52 -13.41 -31.93
C GLU A 83 38.38 -14.31 -31.46
N TYR A 84 38.66 -15.18 -30.49
CA TYR A 84 37.67 -16.07 -29.89
C TYR A 84 37.06 -15.41 -28.65
N PHE A 85 35.74 -15.21 -28.63
CA PHE A 85 35.07 -14.60 -27.48
C PHE A 85 34.78 -15.69 -26.45
N GLU A 86 35.35 -15.57 -25.26
CA GLU A 86 35.13 -16.55 -24.18
C GLU A 86 33.74 -16.40 -23.56
N ASN A 87 33.20 -17.50 -23.01
CA ASN A 87 32.00 -17.48 -22.17
C ASN A 87 30.71 -16.96 -22.83
N LEU A 88 30.58 -17.07 -24.17
CA LEU A 88 29.33 -16.70 -24.86
C LEU A 88 28.11 -17.56 -24.47
N ASP A 89 28.35 -18.71 -23.84
CA ASP A 89 27.36 -19.60 -23.24
C ASP A 89 26.89 -19.14 -21.84
N LEU A 90 27.67 -18.29 -21.16
CA LEU A 90 27.28 -17.68 -19.88
C LEU A 90 26.37 -16.48 -20.12
N LEU A 91 25.09 -16.74 -20.40
CA LEU A 91 24.09 -15.71 -20.73
C LEU A 91 23.98 -14.59 -19.67
N SER A 92 24.16 -14.92 -18.38
CA SER A 92 24.17 -13.93 -17.30
C SER A 92 25.36 -12.97 -17.37
N SER A 93 26.51 -13.42 -17.88
CA SER A 93 27.69 -12.57 -18.11
C SER A 93 27.47 -11.59 -19.25
N LEU A 94 26.73 -12.00 -20.28
CA LEU A 94 26.37 -11.14 -21.42
C LEU A 94 25.32 -10.08 -21.04
N LEU A 95 24.43 -10.38 -20.09
CA LEU A 95 23.41 -9.43 -19.60
C LEU A 95 23.94 -8.48 -18.50
N ALA A 96 25.09 -8.83 -17.90
CA ALA A 96 25.67 -8.10 -16.79
C ALA A 96 25.98 -6.64 -17.16
N THR A 97 25.74 -5.72 -16.23
CA THR A 97 26.11 -4.31 -16.38
C THR A 97 27.64 -4.16 -16.39
N LYS A 98 28.15 -3.03 -16.88
CA LYS A 98 29.59 -2.73 -16.84
C LYS A 98 30.17 -2.89 -15.42
N ARG A 99 29.44 -2.43 -14.39
CA ARG A 99 29.84 -2.56 -12.98
C ARG A 99 29.87 -3.97 -12.44
N GLN A 100 28.91 -4.82 -12.82
CA GLN A 100 28.87 -6.21 -12.36
C GLN A 100 30.07 -7.02 -12.87
N ARG A 101 30.61 -6.66 -14.04
CA ARG A 101 31.85 -7.26 -14.56
C ARG A 101 33.10 -6.71 -13.85
N ASP A 102 33.14 -5.41 -13.57
CA ASP A 102 34.28 -4.77 -12.88
C ASP A 102 34.41 -5.19 -11.40
N HIS A 103 33.30 -5.49 -10.72
CA HIS A 103 33.31 -6.01 -9.34
C HIS A 103 33.82 -7.46 -9.21
N GLY A 104 34.08 -8.16 -10.33
CA GLY A 104 34.56 -9.55 -10.37
C GLY A 104 36.07 -9.74 -10.19
N LEU A 105 36.88 -8.68 -10.13
CA LEU A 105 38.31 -8.79 -9.80
C LEU A 105 38.50 -8.73 -8.28
N PRO A 106 39.02 -9.79 -7.62
CA PRO A 106 39.38 -9.71 -6.22
C PRO A 106 40.68 -8.90 -6.08
N ASN A 107 40.61 -7.85 -5.24
CA ASN A 107 41.69 -6.97 -4.80
C ASN A 107 42.18 -5.88 -5.78
N THR A 108 41.53 -4.72 -5.72
CA THR A 108 42.27 -3.45 -5.71
C THR A 108 41.91 -2.71 -4.42
N THR A 109 42.88 -2.55 -3.54
CA THR A 109 42.76 -1.73 -2.34
C THR A 109 42.49 -0.28 -2.73
N ALA A 110 41.86 0.48 -1.83
CA ALA A 110 41.44 1.88 -2.00
C ALA A 110 42.55 2.89 -2.40
N ALA A 111 43.79 2.44 -2.60
CA ALA A 111 44.93 3.27 -2.97
C ALA A 111 45.09 3.51 -4.49
N ASP A 112 44.54 2.63 -5.35
CA ASP A 112 44.77 2.71 -6.82
C ASP A 112 43.74 3.56 -7.60
N ARG A 113 42.70 4.10 -6.93
CA ARG A 113 41.75 5.02 -7.57
C ARG A 113 42.33 6.41 -7.89
N LYS A 114 43.59 6.69 -7.54
CA LYS A 114 44.23 8.01 -7.71
C LYS A 114 45.00 8.22 -9.03
N ALA A 115 44.94 7.30 -9.97
CA ALA A 115 45.69 7.39 -11.23
C ALA A 115 44.79 7.34 -12.47
N ARG A 116 44.01 8.40 -12.71
CA ARG A 116 43.60 8.80 -14.08
C ARG A 116 43.86 10.30 -14.24
N PRO A 117 44.33 10.76 -15.41
CA PRO A 117 44.96 12.07 -15.56
C PRO A 117 43.91 13.18 -15.44
N LEU A 118 44.20 14.11 -14.53
CA LEU A 118 43.46 15.35 -14.31
C LEU A 118 43.71 16.31 -15.49
N ILE A 119 42.65 16.71 -16.20
CA ILE A 119 42.71 17.81 -17.18
C ILE A 119 42.47 19.11 -16.40
N GLU A 120 43.49 19.95 -16.30
CA GLU A 120 43.39 21.32 -15.77
C GLU A 120 42.93 22.25 -16.89
N ASP A 121 41.67 22.72 -16.82
CA ASP A 121 41.21 23.86 -17.61
C ASP A 121 41.65 25.16 -16.94
N ILE A 122 42.48 25.92 -17.65
CA ILE A 122 42.96 27.25 -17.27
C ILE A 122 41.78 28.23 -17.35
N VAL A 123 41.38 28.77 -16.20
CA VAL A 123 40.42 29.88 -16.11
C VAL A 123 41.16 31.20 -16.27
N GLU A 124 40.75 32.02 -17.25
CA GLU A 124 40.89 33.47 -17.18
C GLU A 124 39.50 34.12 -17.05
N GLY A 125 39.28 34.84 -15.93
CA GLY A 125 38.30 35.94 -15.89
C GLY A 125 37.15 35.83 -14.87
N ASN A 126 37.45 36.09 -13.59
CA ASN A 126 36.61 36.71 -12.56
C ASN A 126 35.07 36.55 -12.60
N ALA A 127 34.54 35.69 -11.73
CA ALA A 127 33.51 36.07 -10.75
C ALA A 127 33.53 35.05 -9.60
N ALA A 128 33.81 35.54 -8.39
CA ALA A 128 33.81 34.73 -7.18
C ALA A 128 32.38 34.34 -6.80
N ALA A 129 32.05 33.06 -6.95
CA ALA A 129 31.02 32.37 -6.19
C ALA A 129 31.67 31.11 -5.61
N SER A 130 31.54 30.93 -4.30
CA SER A 130 32.18 29.85 -3.56
C SER A 130 31.58 28.49 -3.93
N CYS A 131 32.28 27.69 -4.73
CA CYS A 131 31.99 26.27 -4.85
C CYS A 131 32.48 25.57 -3.57
N THR A 132 31.55 25.08 -2.77
CA THR A 132 31.85 24.29 -1.56
C THR A 132 32.30 22.88 -1.96
N SER A 133 33.10 22.25 -1.10
CA SER A 133 33.62 20.89 -1.27
C SER A 133 32.54 19.83 -1.52
N GLU A 134 31.29 20.14 -1.18
CA GLU A 134 30.10 19.30 -1.36
C GLU A 134 29.61 19.28 -2.82
N GLU A 135 29.72 20.38 -3.58
CA GLU A 135 29.34 20.42 -5.00
C GLU A 135 30.34 19.66 -5.89
N GLN A 136 31.64 19.71 -5.56
CA GLN A 136 32.64 18.86 -6.23
C GLN A 136 32.49 17.37 -5.87
N LEU A 137 32.01 17.05 -4.66
CA LEU A 137 31.64 15.68 -4.28
C LEU A 137 30.38 15.19 -5.00
N ALA A 138 29.41 16.08 -5.29
CA ALA A 138 28.21 15.75 -6.04
C ALA A 138 28.53 15.44 -7.52
N ILE A 139 29.40 16.23 -8.17
CA ILE A 139 29.83 15.97 -9.55
C ILE A 139 30.61 14.65 -9.68
N LEU A 140 31.45 14.32 -8.68
CA LEU A 140 32.15 13.03 -8.62
C LEU A 140 31.23 11.83 -8.27
N GLN A 141 30.07 12.09 -7.64
CA GLN A 141 29.07 11.07 -7.32
C GLN A 141 28.10 10.79 -8.49
N ASP A 142 27.87 11.76 -9.37
CA ASP A 142 27.04 11.58 -10.58
C ASP A 142 27.71 10.67 -11.62
N GLU A 143 29.05 10.61 -11.67
CA GLU A 143 29.77 9.60 -12.46
C GLU A 143 29.62 8.17 -11.86
N ASP A 144 29.14 8.07 -10.62
CA ASP A 144 28.96 6.83 -9.88
C ASP A 144 27.50 6.33 -9.85
N PHE A 145 26.58 6.87 -10.66
CA PHE A 145 25.22 6.36 -10.78
C PHE A 145 25.08 5.41 -11.98
N ASP A 146 24.80 4.12 -11.72
CA ASP A 146 24.62 3.10 -12.76
C ASP A 146 23.18 3.18 -13.28
N TRP A 147 22.97 3.92 -14.37
CA TRP A 147 21.67 4.04 -15.04
C TRP A 147 21.28 2.79 -15.85
N GLU A 148 22.03 1.70 -15.72
CA GLU A 148 21.80 0.45 -16.45
C GLU A 148 20.81 -0.49 -15.72
N ILE A 149 19.63 -0.71 -16.32
CA ILE A 149 18.61 -1.64 -15.80
C ILE A 149 19.08 -3.09 -15.93
N SER A 150 19.03 -3.86 -14.83
CA SER A 150 19.37 -5.29 -14.79
C SER A 150 18.39 -6.16 -15.61
N GLN A 151 18.90 -7.08 -16.42
CA GLN A 151 18.12 -7.93 -17.31
C GLN A 151 18.10 -9.39 -16.84
N THR A 152 16.92 -10.01 -16.82
CA THR A 152 16.75 -11.46 -16.61
C THR A 152 16.01 -12.09 -17.79
N PRO A 153 16.53 -13.18 -18.40
CA PRO A 153 15.92 -13.81 -19.57
C PRO A 153 14.68 -14.62 -19.17
N ILE A 154 13.69 -14.69 -20.06
CA ILE A 154 12.52 -15.55 -19.87
C ILE A 154 12.91 -17.04 -20.03
N SER A 155 12.60 -17.85 -19.02
CA SER A 155 12.71 -19.31 -19.08
C SER A 155 11.62 -19.91 -19.99
N GLY A 156 12.02 -20.78 -20.91
CA GLY A 156 11.31 -21.11 -22.16
C GLY A 156 10.05 -21.99 -22.10
N ASP A 157 9.19 -21.86 -21.09
CA ASP A 157 7.92 -22.61 -21.01
C ASP A 157 6.67 -21.75 -21.27
N ASN A 158 6.81 -20.48 -21.67
CA ASN A 158 5.72 -19.49 -21.59
C ASN A 158 5.61 -18.52 -22.77
N ASP A 159 5.96 -18.95 -24.00
CA ASP A 159 5.82 -18.08 -25.19
C ASP A 159 4.35 -17.78 -25.57
N THR A 160 3.37 -18.48 -24.99
CA THR A 160 1.94 -18.14 -25.08
C THR A 160 1.39 -17.36 -23.87
N SER A 161 2.18 -17.17 -22.81
CA SER A 161 1.69 -16.60 -21.54
C SER A 161 1.85 -15.09 -21.42
N LEU A 162 2.50 -14.39 -22.35
CA LEU A 162 2.66 -12.92 -22.24
C LEU A 162 1.36 -12.14 -22.50
N LEU A 163 0.32 -12.77 -23.07
CA LEU A 163 -1.05 -12.24 -23.12
C LEU A 163 -1.95 -12.82 -22.02
N LEU A 164 -1.41 -13.74 -21.22
CA LEU A 164 -2.08 -14.51 -20.16
C LEU A 164 -1.34 -14.43 -18.80
N THR A 165 -0.43 -13.47 -18.64
CA THR A 165 0.36 -13.34 -17.42
C THR A 165 -0.52 -12.72 -16.35
N ASN A 166 -1.02 -13.57 -15.45
CA ASN A 166 -1.62 -13.08 -14.22
C ASN A 166 -0.56 -12.26 -13.46
N VAL A 167 -0.88 -11.00 -13.18
CA VAL A 167 -0.09 -10.13 -12.32
C VAL A 167 -0.22 -10.65 -10.89
N ALA A 168 0.90 -11.01 -10.29
CA ALA A 168 0.92 -11.50 -8.91
C ALA A 168 0.58 -10.39 -7.90
N TYR A 169 0.08 -10.81 -6.75
CA TYR A 169 -0.30 -9.95 -5.63
C TYR A 169 -0.11 -10.70 -4.30
N GLY A 170 -0.62 -10.12 -3.21
CA GLY A 170 -0.43 -10.67 -1.88
C GLY A 170 0.96 -10.37 -1.31
N PHE A 171 1.28 -11.04 -0.21
CA PHE A 171 2.57 -10.90 0.44
C PHE A 171 3.73 -11.17 -0.54
N ASN A 172 4.65 -10.22 -0.70
CA ASN A 172 5.81 -10.32 -1.59
C ASN A 172 5.45 -10.71 -3.05
N ASN A 173 4.25 -10.36 -3.53
CA ASN A 173 3.74 -10.67 -4.87
C ASN A 173 3.85 -12.16 -5.24
N GLN A 174 3.54 -13.06 -4.28
CA GLN A 174 3.70 -14.51 -4.47
C GLN A 174 2.42 -15.25 -4.87
N TYR A 175 1.27 -14.57 -4.92
CA TYR A 175 -0.04 -15.18 -5.16
C TYR A 175 -0.65 -14.75 -6.49
N THR A 176 -1.37 -15.67 -7.13
CA THR A 176 -2.21 -15.46 -8.31
C THR A 176 -3.42 -16.40 -8.22
N GLY A 177 -4.51 -16.09 -8.93
CA GLY A 177 -5.71 -16.92 -9.08
C GLY A 177 -6.65 -17.01 -7.87
N ILE A 178 -6.28 -16.51 -6.69
CA ILE A 178 -7.10 -16.58 -5.46
C ILE A 178 -8.28 -15.60 -5.52
N LEU A 179 -8.05 -14.40 -6.06
CA LEU A 179 -9.06 -13.34 -6.16
C LEU A 179 -9.79 -13.31 -7.50
N ALA A 180 -9.57 -14.29 -8.39
CA ALA A 180 -10.23 -14.38 -9.70
C ALA A 180 -11.77 -14.38 -9.60
N HIS A 181 -12.30 -14.96 -8.52
CA HIS A 181 -13.74 -15.04 -8.23
C HIS A 181 -14.13 -14.27 -6.96
N ALA A 182 -13.31 -13.31 -6.52
CA ALA A 182 -13.56 -12.59 -5.27
C ALA A 182 -14.97 -11.95 -5.24
N HIS A 183 -15.36 -11.31 -6.35
CA HIS A 183 -16.68 -10.65 -6.48
C HIS A 183 -17.86 -11.63 -6.51
N ASP A 184 -17.65 -12.85 -6.99
CA ASP A 184 -18.68 -13.90 -7.01
C ASP A 184 -18.93 -14.49 -5.60
N CYS A 185 -17.94 -14.38 -4.72
CA CYS A 185 -17.95 -14.92 -3.35
C CYS A 185 -18.40 -13.90 -2.29
N GLY A 186 -18.89 -12.72 -2.69
CA GLY A 186 -19.33 -11.69 -1.75
C GLY A 186 -18.19 -10.94 -1.04
N ASN A 187 -16.97 -10.98 -1.58
CA ASN A 187 -15.85 -10.18 -1.05
C ASN A 187 -15.96 -8.74 -1.56
N ASP A 188 -16.61 -7.89 -0.78
CA ASP A 188 -16.78 -6.45 -1.03
C ASP A 188 -15.59 -5.59 -0.55
N ILE A 189 -14.62 -6.18 0.17
CA ILE A 189 -13.36 -5.52 0.55
C ILE A 189 -12.49 -5.29 -0.70
N ASN A 190 -12.48 -6.23 -1.66
CA ASN A 190 -11.65 -6.10 -2.86
C ASN A 190 -12.27 -5.07 -3.81
N VAL A 191 -11.65 -3.90 -3.91
CA VAL A 191 -12.10 -2.85 -4.82
C VAL A 191 -11.42 -2.91 -6.19
N VAL A 192 -10.47 -3.84 -6.38
CA VAL A 192 -9.77 -4.01 -7.67
C VAL A 192 -10.68 -4.73 -8.67
N PRO A 193 -11.01 -4.12 -9.83
CA PRO A 193 -11.90 -4.73 -10.83
C PRO A 193 -11.34 -6.04 -11.42
N ASP A 194 -10.05 -6.07 -11.75
CA ASP A 194 -9.37 -7.24 -12.29
C ASP A 194 -8.01 -7.47 -11.58
N PRO A 195 -8.02 -8.11 -10.39
CA PRO A 195 -6.82 -8.34 -9.58
C PRO A 195 -5.72 -9.09 -10.33
N GLU A 196 -6.12 -9.99 -11.24
CA GLU A 196 -5.21 -10.86 -11.99
C GLU A 196 -4.52 -10.12 -13.15
N ARG A 197 -5.01 -8.96 -13.60
CA ARG A 197 -4.44 -8.28 -14.78
C ARG A 197 -3.93 -6.88 -14.51
N MET A 198 -4.38 -6.25 -13.44
CA MET A 198 -3.98 -4.89 -13.12
C MET A 198 -2.59 -4.84 -12.48
N THR A 199 -1.71 -4.00 -13.03
CA THR A 199 -0.39 -3.71 -12.46
C THR A 199 -0.50 -2.90 -11.17
N ILE A 200 0.57 -2.83 -10.37
CA ILE A 200 0.61 -2.04 -9.13
C ILE A 200 0.26 -0.57 -9.40
N ASP A 201 0.79 0.03 -10.47
CA ASP A 201 0.50 1.43 -10.82
C ASP A 201 -0.95 1.63 -11.25
N GLN A 202 -1.54 0.66 -11.96
CA GLN A 202 -2.95 0.70 -12.33
C GLN A 202 -3.87 0.54 -11.11
N ARG A 203 -3.51 -0.35 -10.17
CA ARG A 203 -4.21 -0.49 -8.88
C ARG A 203 -4.14 0.80 -8.07
N ARG A 204 -2.97 1.44 -8.01
CA ARG A 204 -2.79 2.74 -7.34
C ARG A 204 -3.66 3.83 -7.95
N ALA A 205 -3.65 3.97 -9.28
CA ALA A 205 -4.47 4.96 -9.97
C ALA A 205 -5.97 4.70 -9.76
N ASN A 206 -6.39 3.43 -9.81
CA ASN A 206 -7.77 3.04 -9.55
C ASN A 206 -8.18 3.29 -8.09
N ARG A 207 -7.28 3.02 -7.13
CA ARG A 207 -7.48 3.31 -5.70
C ARG A 207 -7.74 4.80 -5.48
N ILE A 208 -6.87 5.67 -5.99
CA ILE A 208 -7.00 7.13 -5.85
C ILE A 208 -8.35 7.58 -6.43
N ALA A 209 -8.68 7.18 -7.66
CA ALA A 209 -9.94 7.54 -8.29
C ALA A 209 -11.18 7.02 -7.53
N THR A 210 -11.10 5.82 -6.96
CA THR A 210 -12.21 5.24 -6.18
C THR A 210 -12.34 5.94 -4.83
N GLU A 211 -11.24 6.31 -4.19
CA GLU A 211 -11.25 7.12 -2.96
C GLU A 211 -11.84 8.51 -3.20
N ASP A 212 -11.46 9.19 -4.30
CA ASP A 212 -12.04 10.50 -4.65
C ASP A 212 -13.55 10.39 -4.90
N ALA A 213 -14.01 9.31 -5.54
CA ALA A 213 -15.42 9.08 -5.76
C ALA A 213 -16.19 8.63 -4.50
N LYS A 214 -15.48 8.07 -3.51
CA LYS A 214 -16.08 7.54 -2.27
C LYS A 214 -16.13 8.60 -1.16
N PHE A 215 -15.22 9.55 -1.17
CA PHE A 215 -15.21 10.67 -0.23
C PHE A 215 -16.51 11.46 -0.33
N ASP A 216 -17.08 11.77 0.82
CA ASP A 216 -18.36 12.46 0.95
C ASP A 216 -18.15 13.70 1.82
N GLU A 217 -18.16 14.85 1.18
CA GLU A 217 -17.92 16.16 1.79
C GLU A 217 -18.95 16.46 2.89
N SER A 218 -20.23 16.15 2.63
CA SER A 218 -21.32 16.41 3.58
C SER A 218 -21.20 15.53 4.81
N TYR A 219 -20.83 14.26 4.63
CA TYR A 219 -20.58 13.35 5.74
C TYR A 219 -19.38 13.78 6.58
N TYR A 220 -18.30 14.22 5.93
CA TYR A 220 -17.11 14.73 6.64
C TYR A 220 -17.46 15.96 7.49
N ILE A 221 -18.19 16.93 6.91
CA ILE A 221 -18.66 18.13 7.61
C ILE A 221 -19.53 17.76 8.81
N ASP A 222 -20.47 16.83 8.63
CA ASP A 222 -21.34 16.36 9.72
C ASP A 222 -20.53 15.75 10.88
N ASN A 223 -19.54 14.92 10.58
CA ASN A 223 -18.65 14.33 11.60
C ASN A 223 -17.71 15.36 12.25
N TYR A 224 -17.45 16.48 11.59
CA TYR A 224 -16.68 17.58 12.16
C TYR A 224 -17.52 18.42 13.12
N ILE A 225 -18.80 18.67 12.81
CA ILE A 225 -19.73 19.42 13.67
C ILE A 225 -20.18 18.55 14.86
N ASN A 226 -20.59 17.32 14.59
CA ASN A 226 -21.16 16.39 15.56
C ASN A 226 -20.08 15.44 16.11
N ASP A 227 -19.08 16.00 16.81
CA ASP A 227 -17.87 15.27 17.20
C ASP A 227 -17.92 14.63 18.61
N GLU A 228 -19.04 14.73 19.36
CA GLU A 228 -19.12 14.30 20.76
C GLU A 228 -18.68 12.83 20.97
N ASP A 229 -19.21 11.92 20.15
CA ASP A 229 -18.85 10.51 20.17
C ASP A 229 -17.39 10.32 19.76
N ILE A 230 -16.92 11.05 18.74
CA ILE A 230 -15.55 10.97 18.20
C ILE A 230 -14.52 11.42 19.24
N LEU A 231 -14.80 12.49 19.99
CA LEU A 231 -13.97 12.96 21.08
C LEU A 231 -13.79 11.89 22.16
N SER A 232 -14.83 11.08 22.42
CA SER A 232 -14.73 9.93 23.33
C SER A 232 -13.74 8.88 22.81
N LEU A 233 -13.76 8.59 21.51
CA LEU A 233 -12.84 7.66 20.83
C LEU A 233 -11.40 8.17 20.80
N ILE A 234 -11.21 9.48 20.64
CA ILE A 234 -9.90 10.16 20.71
C ILE A 234 -9.33 10.04 22.13
N ARG A 235 -10.16 10.28 23.16
CA ARG A 235 -9.76 10.22 24.57
C ARG A 235 -9.50 8.80 25.06
N TYR A 236 -10.15 7.80 24.47
CA TYR A 236 -9.98 6.39 24.82
C TYR A 236 -8.51 5.96 24.84
N LYS A 237 -8.13 5.26 25.91
CA LYS A 237 -6.77 4.72 26.09
C LYS A 237 -6.73 3.26 25.70
N THR A 238 -6.14 3.00 24.55
CA THR A 238 -5.95 1.66 23.98
C THR A 238 -5.15 0.74 24.90
N ARG A 239 -5.37 -0.57 24.77
CA ARG A 239 -4.66 -1.59 25.54
C ARG A 239 -3.14 -1.44 25.41
N PHE A 240 -2.66 -1.25 24.18
CA PHE A 240 -1.24 -1.07 23.87
C PHE A 240 -0.67 0.23 24.45
N PHE A 241 -1.41 1.34 24.48
CA PHE A 241 -0.98 2.57 25.15
C PHE A 241 -0.81 2.34 26.66
N LYS A 242 -1.79 1.71 27.31
CA LYS A 242 -1.74 1.40 28.75
C LYS A 242 -0.49 0.55 29.08
N ILE A 243 -0.20 -0.45 28.26
CA ILE A 243 0.98 -1.32 28.42
C ILE A 243 2.29 -0.55 28.25
N LEU A 244 2.41 0.27 27.19
CA LEU A 244 3.62 1.08 26.96
C LEU A 244 3.87 2.03 28.14
N ARG A 245 2.83 2.68 28.64
CA ARG A 245 2.90 3.54 29.83
C ARG A 245 3.31 2.77 31.08
N GLY A 246 2.78 1.56 31.28
CA GLY A 246 3.19 0.67 32.36
C GLY A 246 4.68 0.34 32.32
N ILE A 247 5.20 -0.06 31.15
CA ILE A 247 6.63 -0.36 30.94
C ILE A 247 7.50 0.88 31.21
N GLN A 248 7.08 2.07 30.75
CA GLN A 248 7.81 3.32 31.00
C GLN A 248 7.84 3.69 32.49
N LYS A 249 6.71 3.55 33.20
CA LYS A 249 6.61 3.80 34.64
C LYS A 249 7.48 2.82 35.43
N ALA A 250 7.47 1.53 35.09
CA ALA A 250 8.34 0.53 35.72
C ALA A 250 9.82 0.88 35.54
N LYS A 251 10.24 1.25 34.33
CA LYS A 251 11.62 1.71 34.06
C LYS A 251 11.99 2.96 34.86
N ALA A 252 11.10 3.94 34.98
CA ALA A 252 11.34 5.15 35.76
C ALA A 252 11.36 4.90 37.28
N GLY A 253 10.58 3.94 37.77
CA GLY A 253 10.56 3.51 39.17
C GLY A 253 11.85 2.80 39.60
N VAL A 254 12.40 1.95 38.73
CA VAL A 254 13.70 1.27 38.94
C VAL A 254 14.86 2.27 38.97
N ILE A 255 14.78 3.38 38.24
CA ILE A 255 15.82 4.43 38.25
C ILE A 255 15.80 5.26 39.56
N ARG A 256 14.66 5.31 40.26
CA ARG A 256 14.47 6.14 41.47
C ARG A 256 14.91 5.46 42.78
N THR A 257 15.17 4.16 42.80
CA THR A 257 15.55 3.44 44.04
C THR A 257 17.01 3.64 44.47
N ASP A 258 17.84 4.26 43.63
CA ASP A 258 19.30 4.23 43.81
C ASP A 258 19.91 5.60 44.18
N LEU A 259 19.11 6.67 44.33
CA LEU A 259 19.59 7.99 44.76
C LEU A 259 18.74 8.57 45.92
N PRO A 260 19.35 9.11 46.98
CA PRO A 260 18.62 9.77 48.06
C PRO A 260 17.95 11.05 47.56
N ALA A 261 16.69 11.22 47.95
CA ALA A 261 15.77 12.23 47.46
C ALA A 261 16.24 13.67 47.67
N ILE A 262 16.36 14.43 46.58
CA ILE A 262 16.25 15.88 46.58
C ILE A 262 15.15 16.25 45.58
N ARG A 263 14.01 16.72 46.09
CA ARG A 263 12.89 17.25 45.31
C ARG A 263 13.20 18.69 44.86
N PRO A 264 12.92 19.06 43.60
CA PRO A 264 12.47 20.40 43.29
C PRO A 264 10.95 20.41 43.07
N ALA A 265 10.29 21.38 43.69
CA ALA A 265 8.86 21.62 43.61
C ALA A 265 8.54 22.49 42.41
N SER A 266 8.23 21.89 41.26
CA SER A 266 7.47 22.54 40.18
C SER A 266 7.04 21.48 39.17
N CYS A 267 5.87 20.89 39.38
CA CYS A 267 5.01 20.21 38.39
C CYS A 267 3.84 19.63 39.19
N ALA A 268 3.00 20.52 39.72
CA ALA A 268 1.69 20.16 40.25
C ALA A 268 0.66 20.71 39.26
N HIS A 269 0.36 19.92 38.24
CA HIS A 269 -0.93 20.01 37.57
C HIS A 269 -1.75 18.82 38.05
N GLU A 270 -2.87 19.15 38.67
CA GLU A 270 -3.86 18.22 39.21
C GLU A 270 -4.50 17.45 38.05
N GLU A 271 -4.11 16.19 37.87
CA GLU A 271 -4.92 15.22 37.13
C GLU A 271 -6.06 14.76 38.06
N GLN A 272 -7.31 15.05 37.71
CA GLN A 272 -8.48 14.46 38.37
C GLN A 272 -8.55 12.94 38.07
N PRO A 273 -9.09 12.14 39.01
CA PRO A 273 -9.00 10.69 38.96
C PRO A 273 -10.10 10.10 38.09
N THR A 274 -9.75 9.40 37.02
CA THR A 274 -10.69 8.54 36.28
C THR A 274 -10.08 7.15 36.05
N ASP A 275 -10.85 6.14 36.45
CA ASP A 275 -10.68 4.70 36.37
C ASP A 275 -9.35 4.12 36.91
N GLY A 276 -9.40 3.83 38.22
CA GLY A 276 -8.33 3.20 38.98
C GLY A 276 -8.05 1.77 38.51
N ILE A 277 -6.92 1.60 37.84
CA ILE A 277 -6.17 0.35 37.84
C ILE A 277 -4.98 0.57 38.76
N GLU A 278 -4.93 -0.14 39.89
CA GLU A 278 -3.86 0.01 40.88
C GLU A 278 -2.50 -0.42 40.29
N LEU A 279 -1.40 0.20 40.71
CA LEU A 279 -0.03 -0.09 40.23
C LEU A 279 0.33 -1.60 40.16
N PRO A 280 -0.07 -2.47 41.11
CA PRO A 280 0.17 -3.91 41.05
C PRO A 280 -0.54 -4.59 39.87
N GLN A 281 -1.81 -4.23 39.62
CA GLN A 281 -2.61 -4.77 38.52
C GLN A 281 -2.06 -4.38 37.15
N LEU A 282 -1.46 -3.19 37.04
CA LEU A 282 -0.81 -2.74 35.81
C LEU A 282 0.50 -3.50 35.54
N SER A 283 1.25 -3.89 36.59
CA SER A 283 2.46 -4.70 36.45
C SER A 283 2.12 -6.12 35.98
N GLU A 284 1.13 -6.75 36.60
CA GLU A 284 0.63 -8.07 36.19
C GLU A 284 0.06 -8.05 34.77
N ALA A 285 -0.68 -7.00 34.38
CA ALA A 285 -1.20 -6.86 33.03
C ALA A 285 -0.10 -6.65 31.98
N VAL A 286 0.99 -5.94 32.33
CA VAL A 286 2.15 -5.76 31.45
C VAL A 286 2.92 -7.08 31.27
N GLU A 287 3.10 -7.84 32.35
CA GLU A 287 3.74 -9.17 32.29
C GLU A 287 2.89 -10.18 31.53
N ALA A 288 1.58 -10.26 31.81
CA ALA A 288 0.64 -11.11 31.10
C ALA A 288 0.55 -10.78 29.61
N TRP A 289 0.62 -9.48 29.24
CA TRP A 289 0.67 -9.08 27.85
C TRP A 289 2.01 -9.39 27.16
N ALA A 290 3.11 -9.42 27.92
CA ALA A 290 4.42 -9.75 27.36
C ALA A 290 4.50 -11.21 26.89
N GLU A 291 3.71 -12.10 27.49
CA GLU A 291 3.63 -13.52 27.17
C GLU A 291 2.56 -13.82 26.13
N PHE A 292 2.80 -14.87 25.33
CA PHE A 292 1.77 -15.39 24.43
C PHE A 292 0.84 -16.31 25.22
N THR A 293 -0.46 -16.12 25.04
CA THR A 293 -1.49 -17.02 25.55
C THR A 293 -1.39 -18.38 24.87
N ASP A 294 -1.99 -19.41 25.46
CA ASP A 294 -2.06 -20.74 24.86
C ASP A 294 -2.75 -20.71 23.49
N LYS A 295 -3.76 -19.85 23.33
CA LYS A 295 -4.47 -19.65 22.06
C LYS A 295 -3.56 -19.04 20.99
N GLU A 296 -2.82 -17.99 21.32
CA GLU A 296 -1.85 -17.37 20.41
C GLU A 296 -0.72 -18.35 20.06
N SER A 297 -0.25 -19.12 21.04
CA SER A 297 0.77 -20.15 20.84
C SER A 297 0.29 -21.26 19.92
N ALA A 298 -0.96 -21.72 20.08
CA ALA A 298 -1.58 -22.68 19.17
C ALA A 298 -1.75 -22.11 17.75
N ALA A 299 -2.20 -20.86 17.63
CA ALA A 299 -2.32 -20.18 16.34
C ALA A 299 -0.97 -20.06 15.62
N MET A 300 0.12 -19.77 16.35
CA MET A 300 1.47 -19.75 15.77
C MET A 300 1.95 -21.12 15.31
N LEU A 301 1.55 -22.20 15.99
CA LEU A 301 1.89 -23.57 15.59
C LEU A 301 1.17 -24.03 14.32
N ASP A 302 -0.02 -23.47 14.05
CA ASP A 302 -0.82 -23.75 12.85
C ASP A 302 -0.34 -22.98 11.61
N LEU A 303 0.53 -21.99 11.78
CA LEU A 303 1.07 -21.20 10.68
C LEU A 303 1.86 -22.08 9.68
N PRO A 304 1.81 -21.73 8.37
CA PRO A 304 2.51 -22.48 7.36
C PRO A 304 4.03 -22.40 7.55
N ARG A 305 4.71 -23.55 7.43
CA ARG A 305 6.17 -23.62 7.58
C ARG A 305 6.88 -23.20 6.29
N LYS A 306 6.87 -21.90 6.00
CA LYS A 306 7.52 -21.31 4.82
C LYS A 306 8.74 -20.48 5.22
N THR A 307 9.70 -20.39 4.31
CA THR A 307 10.83 -19.45 4.39
C THR A 307 10.64 -18.37 3.33
N HIS A 308 10.60 -17.09 3.73
CA HIS A 308 10.41 -15.99 2.79
C HIS A 308 11.74 -15.44 2.30
N LEU A 309 11.95 -15.50 0.98
CA LEU A 309 13.01 -14.75 0.29
C LEU A 309 12.41 -13.43 -0.18
N VAL A 310 12.48 -12.43 0.70
CA VAL A 310 11.95 -11.10 0.44
C VAL A 310 12.93 -10.32 -0.44
N SER A 311 12.43 -9.79 -1.56
CA SER A 311 13.25 -8.93 -2.43
C SER A 311 13.19 -7.48 -1.96
N ASP A 312 11.99 -6.98 -1.70
CA ASP A 312 11.75 -5.62 -1.23
C ASP A 312 11.25 -5.64 0.22
N HIS A 313 12.17 -5.48 1.16
CA HIS A 313 11.84 -5.42 2.58
C HIS A 313 11.05 -4.16 2.94
N GLN A 314 11.27 -3.05 2.23
CA GLN A 314 10.68 -1.77 2.57
C GLN A 314 9.17 -1.81 2.38
N SER A 315 8.68 -2.31 1.25
CA SER A 315 7.24 -2.41 1.02
C SER A 315 6.53 -3.33 2.01
N ILE A 316 7.17 -4.40 2.48
CA ILE A 316 6.58 -5.29 3.49
C ILE A 316 6.38 -4.55 4.82
N TYR A 317 7.38 -3.79 5.27
CA TYR A 317 7.25 -2.96 6.48
C TYR A 317 6.21 -1.84 6.32
N LEU A 318 6.04 -1.29 5.12
CA LEU A 318 5.04 -0.26 4.86
C LEU A 318 3.62 -0.84 4.80
N GLY A 319 3.43 -2.01 4.17
CA GLY A 319 2.16 -2.73 4.23
C GLY A 319 1.78 -3.13 5.66
N LEU A 320 2.78 -3.41 6.51
CA LEU A 320 2.56 -3.64 7.94
C LEU A 320 2.06 -2.37 8.65
N VAL A 321 2.58 -1.19 8.32
CA VAL A 321 2.07 0.10 8.86
C VAL A 321 0.60 0.29 8.46
N ASP A 322 0.27 0.06 7.19
CA ASP A 322 -1.09 0.22 6.66
C ASP A 322 -2.10 -0.74 7.32
N ILE A 323 -1.76 -2.03 7.47
CA ILE A 323 -2.62 -3.00 8.17
C ILE A 323 -2.80 -2.64 9.65
N LEU A 324 -1.72 -2.24 10.33
CA LEU A 324 -1.79 -1.85 11.74
C LEU A 324 -2.57 -0.56 11.95
N PHE A 325 -2.51 0.39 11.02
CA PHE A 325 -3.34 1.60 11.06
C PHE A 325 -4.82 1.24 10.99
N ALA A 326 -5.21 0.40 10.03
CA ALA A 326 -6.60 -0.05 9.89
C ALA A 326 -7.11 -0.78 11.15
N TYR A 327 -6.30 -1.65 11.72
CA TYR A 327 -6.62 -2.31 12.99
C TYR A 327 -6.71 -1.34 14.17
N SER A 328 -5.78 -0.38 14.28
CA SER A 328 -5.80 0.61 15.37
C SER A 328 -7.03 1.53 15.28
N LEU A 329 -7.50 1.85 14.07
CA LEU A 329 -8.75 2.57 13.86
C LEU A 329 -9.95 1.75 14.33
N ASP A 330 -10.07 0.50 13.86
CA ASP A 330 -11.14 -0.41 14.29
C ASP A 330 -11.16 -0.60 15.82
N HIS A 331 -9.99 -0.77 16.43
CA HIS A 331 -9.86 -0.92 17.88
C HIS A 331 -10.29 0.35 18.63
N ARG A 332 -10.13 1.55 18.07
CA ARG A 332 -10.67 2.77 18.69
C ARG A 332 -12.18 2.85 18.53
N ILE A 333 -12.67 2.66 17.32
CA ILE A 333 -14.10 2.73 16.99
C ILE A 333 -14.92 1.77 17.86
N ASN A 334 -14.41 0.56 18.08
CA ASN A 334 -15.10 -0.44 18.89
C ASN A 334 -14.59 -0.53 20.34
N LEU A 335 -13.82 0.46 20.81
CA LEU A 335 -13.32 0.55 22.20
C LEU A 335 -12.56 -0.71 22.68
N GLY A 336 -11.96 -1.45 21.75
CA GLY A 336 -11.15 -2.66 21.98
C GLY A 336 -11.89 -3.98 21.81
N ASP A 337 -13.20 -3.97 21.57
CA ASP A 337 -14.02 -5.17 21.40
C ASP A 337 -14.40 -5.36 19.92
N SER A 338 -13.81 -6.36 19.25
CA SER A 338 -14.09 -6.61 17.83
C SER A 338 -15.55 -6.97 17.57
N THR A 339 -16.09 -6.48 16.45
CA THR A 339 -17.46 -6.73 16.00
C THR A 339 -17.47 -7.54 14.69
N VAL A 340 -18.67 -7.86 14.18
CA VAL A 340 -18.81 -8.49 12.86
C VAL A 340 -18.36 -7.59 11.72
N GLU A 341 -18.33 -6.27 11.93
CA GLU A 341 -17.87 -5.27 10.96
C GLU A 341 -16.36 -5.01 11.05
N SER A 342 -15.67 -5.56 12.07
CA SER A 342 -14.23 -5.36 12.23
C SER A 342 -13.39 -5.91 11.06
N PRO A 343 -13.62 -7.13 10.55
CA PRO A 343 -12.95 -7.61 9.34
C PRO A 343 -13.14 -6.68 8.14
N TRP A 344 -14.36 -6.18 7.94
CA TRP A 344 -14.68 -5.26 6.85
C TRP A 344 -13.98 -3.92 7.04
N THR A 345 -14.05 -3.32 8.23
CA THR A 345 -13.40 -2.03 8.55
C THR A 345 -11.89 -2.11 8.33
N ILE A 346 -11.24 -3.17 8.83
CA ILE A 346 -9.80 -3.38 8.67
C ILE A 346 -9.44 -3.57 7.20
N GLY A 347 -10.19 -4.40 6.48
CA GLY A 347 -9.93 -4.66 5.07
C GLY A 347 -10.18 -3.46 4.18
N ALA A 348 -11.28 -2.74 4.41
CA ALA A 348 -11.67 -1.55 3.68
C ALA A 348 -10.68 -0.41 3.94
N VAL A 349 -10.19 -0.20 5.17
CA VAL A 349 -9.25 0.90 5.45
C VAL A 349 -7.83 0.57 4.98
N SER A 350 -7.38 -0.70 5.07
CA SER A 350 -6.06 -1.10 4.59
C SER A 350 -6.02 -1.13 3.06
N SER A 351 -5.15 -0.29 2.47
CA SER A 351 -4.91 -0.30 1.02
C SER A 351 -4.22 -1.59 0.57
N THR A 352 -3.35 -2.15 1.43
CA THR A 352 -2.65 -3.41 1.20
C THR A 352 -3.64 -4.56 0.99
N LEU A 353 -4.75 -4.57 1.75
CA LEU A 353 -5.78 -5.61 1.67
C LEU A 353 -6.78 -5.32 0.54
N SER A 354 -7.47 -4.18 0.59
CA SER A 354 -8.56 -3.85 -0.34
C SER A 354 -8.14 -3.63 -1.78
N THR A 355 -6.95 -3.05 -1.99
CA THR A 355 -6.49 -2.59 -3.32
C THR A 355 -5.24 -3.33 -3.81
N LEU A 356 -4.69 -4.23 -2.98
CA LEU A 356 -3.46 -4.97 -3.27
C LEU A 356 -2.29 -4.04 -3.63
N GLU A 357 -2.24 -2.88 -2.96
CA GLU A 357 -1.22 -1.85 -3.14
C GLU A 357 0.12 -2.29 -2.55
N GLN A 358 1.21 -1.84 -3.19
CA GLN A 358 2.56 -2.00 -2.67
C GLN A 358 3.22 -0.62 -2.54
N PHE A 359 3.45 -0.19 -1.31
CA PHE A 359 4.03 1.11 -1.04
C PHE A 359 5.54 1.10 -1.14
N SER A 360 6.11 2.15 -1.74
CA SER A 360 7.55 2.37 -1.80
C SER A 360 8.05 3.41 -0.79
N ALA A 361 7.16 4.20 -0.17
CA ALA A 361 7.52 5.24 0.79
C ALA A 361 6.47 5.42 1.89
N LEU A 362 6.92 5.92 3.05
CA LEU A 362 6.06 6.09 4.23
C LEU A 362 4.97 7.15 4.02
N ARG A 363 5.29 8.27 3.38
CA ARG A 363 4.33 9.38 3.18
C ARG A 363 3.12 8.98 2.33
N PRO A 364 3.28 8.35 1.14
CA PRO A 364 2.15 7.79 0.40
C PRO A 364 1.36 6.71 1.16
N THR A 365 2.02 5.94 2.03
CA THR A 365 1.35 4.94 2.87
C THR A 365 0.37 5.61 3.83
N ILE A 366 0.82 6.64 4.54
CA ILE A 366 0.00 7.34 5.54
C ILE A 366 -1.08 8.20 4.85
N VAL A 367 -0.77 8.83 3.72
CA VAL A 367 -1.79 9.52 2.88
C VAL A 367 -2.91 8.54 2.51
N ALA A 368 -2.57 7.32 2.06
CA ALA A 368 -3.58 6.32 1.73
C ALA A 368 -4.40 5.88 2.95
N CYS A 369 -3.75 5.69 4.12
CA CYS A 369 -4.43 5.39 5.38
C CYS A 369 -5.46 6.46 5.75
N PHE A 370 -5.07 7.73 5.69
CA PHE A 370 -5.95 8.86 6.03
C PHE A 370 -7.08 9.01 5.03
N ARG A 371 -6.79 8.97 3.71
CA ARG A 371 -7.83 9.03 2.67
C ARG A 371 -8.91 7.97 2.91
N ARG A 372 -8.51 6.74 3.21
CA ARG A 372 -9.47 5.65 3.42
C ARG A 372 -10.20 5.76 4.77
N ALA A 373 -9.54 6.16 5.85
CA ALA A 373 -10.20 6.40 7.12
C ALA A 373 -11.23 7.54 7.08
N LEU A 374 -11.04 8.51 6.19
CA LEU A 374 -11.97 9.63 5.99
C LEU A 374 -13.05 9.36 4.92
N ALA A 375 -13.07 8.18 4.29
CA ALA A 375 -14.03 7.86 3.23
C ALA A 375 -14.90 6.61 3.49
N TYR A 376 -14.40 5.62 4.24
CA TYR A 376 -15.06 4.31 4.36
C TYR A 376 -15.77 4.08 5.71
N PRO A 377 -15.12 4.29 6.87
CA PRO A 377 -15.70 3.94 8.17
C PRO A 377 -16.88 4.83 8.60
N LEU A 378 -17.49 4.45 9.72
CA LEU A 378 -18.57 5.19 10.37
C LEU A 378 -18.12 6.58 10.85
N TYR A 379 -16.94 6.68 11.46
CA TYR A 379 -16.39 7.95 11.97
C TYR A 379 -15.26 8.43 11.06
N ARG A 380 -15.45 9.61 10.45
CA ARG A 380 -14.55 10.20 9.44
C ARG A 380 -14.04 11.55 9.93
N ASN A 381 -13.00 11.51 10.75
CA ASN A 381 -12.46 12.70 11.41
C ASN A 381 -10.92 12.69 11.37
N TRP A 382 -10.33 13.85 11.07
CA TRP A 382 -8.88 14.01 10.92
C TRP A 382 -8.13 13.73 12.23
N ASP A 383 -8.56 14.32 13.35
CA ASP A 383 -7.90 14.17 14.64
C ASP A 383 -7.94 12.72 15.15
N LEU A 384 -9.03 12.00 14.85
CA LEU A 384 -9.11 10.57 15.09
C LEU A 384 -8.02 9.81 14.30
N CYS A 385 -7.80 10.16 13.04
CA CYS A 385 -6.74 9.55 12.22
C CYS A 385 -5.34 9.82 12.79
N GLU A 386 -5.08 11.04 13.28
CA GLU A 386 -3.83 11.37 13.97
C GLU A 386 -3.64 10.52 15.25
N LYS A 387 -4.71 10.34 16.04
CA LYS A 387 -4.67 9.46 17.21
C LYS A 387 -4.45 8.00 16.88
N VAL A 388 -4.99 7.53 15.76
CA VAL A 388 -4.70 6.19 15.25
C VAL A 388 -3.23 6.06 14.83
N LEU A 389 -2.66 7.09 14.18
CA LEU A 389 -1.24 7.08 13.82
C LEU A 389 -0.32 7.03 15.06
N GLU A 390 -0.69 7.75 16.13
CA GLU A 390 -0.01 7.66 17.43
C GLU A 390 -0.05 6.22 18.00
N ASP A 391 -1.17 5.52 17.86
CA ASP A 391 -1.30 4.13 18.29
C ASP A 391 -0.43 3.16 17.48
N VAL A 392 -0.33 3.37 16.16
CA VAL A 392 0.60 2.60 15.32
C VAL A 392 2.02 2.81 15.82
N TYR A 393 2.42 4.06 16.09
CA TYR A 393 3.71 4.35 16.72
C TYR A 393 3.90 3.58 18.03
N VAL A 394 2.88 3.54 18.91
CA VAL A 394 2.93 2.80 20.19
C VAL A 394 3.18 1.31 19.95
N LEU A 395 2.50 0.68 18.98
CA LEU A 395 2.70 -0.73 18.62
C LEU A 395 4.14 -0.98 18.14
N PHE A 396 4.65 -0.14 17.24
CA PHE A 396 6.04 -0.23 16.78
C PHE A 396 7.05 0.02 17.91
N LYS A 397 6.71 0.85 18.89
CA LYS A 397 7.56 1.10 20.08
C LYS A 397 7.59 -0.10 21.03
N LEU A 398 6.49 -0.84 21.16
CA LEU A 398 6.41 -2.08 21.94
C LEU A 398 7.19 -3.23 21.28
N GLY A 399 7.30 -3.23 19.95
CA GLY A 399 8.18 -4.11 19.19
C GLY A 399 7.48 -5.30 18.53
N LEU A 400 8.29 -6.21 17.95
CA LEU A 400 7.80 -7.32 17.10
C LEU A 400 6.74 -8.19 17.79
N ARG A 401 6.90 -8.47 19.09
CA ARG A 401 5.95 -9.30 19.85
C ARG A 401 4.55 -8.70 19.91
N ALA A 402 4.46 -7.39 20.16
CA ALA A 402 3.17 -6.71 20.24
C ALA A 402 2.48 -6.66 18.87
N ILE A 403 3.26 -6.42 17.81
CA ILE A 403 2.77 -6.46 16.43
C ILE A 403 2.26 -7.86 16.06
N LEU A 404 3.01 -8.91 16.41
CA LEU A 404 2.59 -10.28 16.13
C LEU A 404 1.28 -10.64 16.84
N LYS A 405 1.09 -10.22 18.10
CA LYS A 405 -0.19 -10.39 18.80
C LYS A 405 -1.35 -9.74 18.07
N VAL A 406 -1.17 -8.50 17.60
CA VAL A 406 -2.19 -7.80 16.81
C VAL A 406 -2.49 -8.54 15.52
N LEU A 407 -1.48 -9.00 14.78
CA LEU A 407 -1.70 -9.76 13.55
C LEU A 407 -2.38 -11.11 13.77
N LEU A 408 -2.13 -11.79 14.88
CA LEU A 408 -2.86 -13.01 15.25
C LEU A 408 -4.34 -12.72 15.55
N ASP A 409 -4.64 -11.57 16.14
CA ASP A 409 -6.01 -11.10 16.37
C ASP A 409 -6.73 -10.83 15.04
N ILE A 410 -6.09 -10.10 14.13
CA ILE A 410 -6.60 -9.84 12.78
C ILE A 410 -6.79 -11.17 12.02
N LYS A 411 -5.79 -12.06 12.08
CA LYS A 411 -5.87 -13.38 11.44
C LYS A 411 -7.06 -14.18 11.94
N LEU A 412 -7.29 -14.20 13.25
CA LEU A 412 -8.43 -14.90 13.84
C LEU A 412 -9.75 -14.36 13.28
N MET A 413 -9.90 -13.04 13.20
CA MET A 413 -11.09 -12.39 12.65
C MET A 413 -11.34 -12.75 11.18
N PHE A 414 -10.29 -12.71 10.35
CA PHE A 414 -10.40 -13.01 8.91
C PHE A 414 -10.60 -14.51 8.64
N ASP A 415 -9.90 -15.41 9.34
CA ASP A 415 -10.03 -16.87 9.14
C ASP A 415 -11.46 -17.39 9.38
N HIS A 416 -12.19 -16.75 10.30
CA HIS A 416 -13.55 -17.17 10.67
C HIS A 416 -14.64 -16.45 9.86
N HIS A 417 -14.25 -15.54 8.96
CA HIS A 417 -15.19 -14.85 8.07
C HIS A 417 -15.41 -15.66 6.78
N ASP A 418 -16.65 -15.78 6.35
CA ASP A 418 -17.07 -16.57 5.18
C ASP A 418 -16.55 -16.05 3.84
N ALA A 419 -16.51 -14.72 3.64
CA ALA A 419 -15.97 -14.09 2.44
C ALA A 419 -14.50 -13.64 2.55
N TYR A 420 -14.05 -13.18 3.72
CA TYR A 420 -12.76 -12.47 3.85
C TYR A 420 -11.56 -13.35 4.23
N TYR A 421 -11.76 -14.65 4.53
CA TYR A 421 -10.67 -15.58 4.87
C TYR A 421 -9.53 -15.61 3.84
N VAL A 422 -9.80 -15.21 2.61
CA VAL A 422 -8.79 -15.09 1.54
C VAL A 422 -7.62 -14.18 1.92
N TYR A 423 -7.86 -13.07 2.64
CA TYR A 423 -6.80 -12.14 3.03
C TYR A 423 -5.89 -12.71 4.12
N SER A 424 -6.40 -13.62 4.94
CA SER A 424 -5.57 -14.39 5.87
C SER A 424 -4.52 -15.20 5.12
N LYS A 425 -4.91 -15.86 4.03
CA LYS A 425 -4.00 -16.64 3.18
C LYS A 425 -3.08 -15.78 2.34
N LEU A 426 -3.55 -14.64 1.84
CA LEU A 426 -2.78 -13.75 0.96
C LEU A 426 -1.73 -12.91 1.71
N TYR A 427 -2.01 -12.53 2.96
CA TYR A 427 -1.19 -11.59 3.70
C TYR A 427 -0.89 -12.05 5.13
N LEU A 428 -1.91 -12.33 5.95
CA LEU A 428 -1.72 -12.43 7.41
C LEU A 428 -0.90 -13.64 7.83
N ASP A 429 -1.09 -14.80 7.20
CA ASP A 429 -0.29 -16.01 7.44
C ASP A 429 1.20 -15.73 7.21
N ASP A 430 1.53 -15.14 6.06
CA ASP A 430 2.92 -14.87 5.69
C ASP A 430 3.52 -13.71 6.51
N TYR A 431 2.75 -12.68 6.86
CA TYR A 431 3.20 -11.64 7.78
C TYR A 431 3.54 -12.21 9.16
N CYS A 432 2.71 -13.12 9.70
CA CYS A 432 2.97 -13.76 10.99
C CYS A 432 4.24 -14.63 10.95
N VAL A 433 4.45 -15.38 9.85
CA VAL A 433 5.66 -16.20 9.66
C VAL A 433 6.91 -15.33 9.45
N TRP A 434 6.80 -14.28 8.64
CA TRP A 434 7.89 -13.35 8.35
C TRP A 434 8.36 -12.58 9.59
N LEU A 435 7.43 -12.14 10.45
CA LEU A 435 7.78 -11.47 11.70
C LEU A 435 8.57 -12.37 12.66
N GLN A 436 8.30 -13.68 12.66
CA GLN A 436 8.99 -14.64 13.52
C GLN A 436 10.39 -15.00 13.01
N THR A 437 10.62 -14.92 11.70
CA THR A 437 11.82 -15.50 11.07
C THR A 437 12.79 -14.45 10.51
N SER A 438 12.27 -13.38 9.92
CA SER A 438 13.05 -12.50 9.04
C SER A 438 13.03 -11.03 9.46
N ALA A 439 11.97 -10.58 10.15
CA ALA A 439 11.87 -9.19 10.59
C ALA A 439 12.89 -8.87 11.69
N THR A 440 13.47 -7.67 11.65
CA THR A 440 14.46 -7.23 12.65
C THR A 440 13.91 -6.16 13.58
N ASP A 441 14.24 -6.26 14.87
CA ASP A 441 13.92 -5.23 15.88
C ASP A 441 14.52 -3.86 15.52
N LYS A 442 15.67 -3.85 14.83
CA LYS A 442 16.33 -2.62 14.40
C LYS A 442 15.45 -1.86 13.39
N ALA A 443 14.89 -2.56 12.40
CA ALA A 443 14.00 -1.95 11.41
C ALA A 443 12.71 -1.45 12.07
N ILE A 444 12.09 -2.23 12.96
CA ILE A 444 10.90 -1.83 13.72
C ILE A 444 11.16 -0.57 14.55
N LYS A 445 12.27 -0.51 15.30
CA LYS A 445 12.64 0.69 16.09
C LYS A 445 12.93 1.90 15.20
N SER A 446 13.56 1.70 14.05
CA SER A 446 13.81 2.77 13.09
C SER A 446 12.51 3.32 12.52
N LEU A 447 11.55 2.45 12.17
CA LEU A 447 10.24 2.86 11.67
C LEU A 447 9.40 3.53 12.76
N ALA A 448 9.47 3.05 14.01
CA ALA A 448 8.87 3.72 15.17
C ALA A 448 9.35 5.16 15.30
N HIS A 449 10.66 5.41 15.13
CA HIS A 449 11.21 6.76 15.18
C HIS A 449 10.71 7.65 14.05
N LYS A 450 10.60 7.10 12.83
CA LYS A 450 10.05 7.82 11.67
C LYS A 450 8.58 8.17 11.87
N LEU A 451 7.77 7.23 12.35
CA LEU A 451 6.35 7.44 12.66
C LEU A 451 6.14 8.50 13.75
N HIS A 452 7.01 8.54 14.77
CA HIS A 452 6.88 9.49 15.87
C HIS A 452 7.06 10.96 15.45
N HIS A 453 7.88 11.21 14.43
CA HIS A 453 8.16 12.56 13.91
C HIS A 453 7.48 12.79 12.56
N PHE A 454 6.50 11.96 12.21
CA PHE A 454 5.78 12.11 10.97
C PHE A 454 4.67 13.13 11.15
N GLU A 455 4.73 14.19 10.36
CA GLU A 455 3.69 15.20 10.25
C GLU A 455 3.09 15.12 8.84
N LEU A 456 1.77 15.21 8.75
CA LEU A 456 1.00 15.20 7.50
C LEU A 456 0.16 16.46 7.42
N GLU A 457 0.16 17.13 6.28
CA GLU A 457 -0.70 18.29 6.04
C GLU A 457 -2.01 17.83 5.37
N LYS A 458 -3.13 18.49 5.67
CA LYS A 458 -4.46 18.14 5.13
C LYS A 458 -4.50 18.21 3.60
N ASP A 459 -3.82 19.21 3.04
CA ASP A 459 -3.69 19.44 1.59
C ASP A 459 -3.07 18.25 0.84
N GLU A 460 -2.24 17.43 1.50
CA GLU A 460 -1.62 16.27 0.87
C GLU A 460 -2.60 15.16 0.52
N LEU A 461 -3.80 15.16 1.11
CA LEU A 461 -4.87 14.24 0.72
C LEU A 461 -5.46 14.61 -0.64
N GLY A 462 -5.26 15.83 -1.13
CA GLY A 462 -5.90 16.35 -2.34
C GLY A 462 -7.40 16.63 -2.16
N TRP A 463 -7.88 16.61 -0.92
CA TRP A 463 -9.23 17.02 -0.54
C TRP A 463 -9.08 18.31 0.24
N HIS A 464 -9.84 19.34 -0.14
CA HIS A 464 -9.80 20.66 0.48
C HIS A 464 -10.46 20.65 1.88
N LEU A 465 -9.92 19.85 2.79
CA LEU A 465 -10.53 19.59 4.10
C LEU A 465 -10.66 20.86 4.93
N GLU A 466 -9.67 21.75 4.87
CA GLU A 466 -9.70 23.03 5.59
C GLU A 466 -10.89 23.90 5.14
N ASP A 467 -11.17 23.95 3.83
CA ASP A 467 -12.32 24.69 3.30
C ASP A 467 -13.65 24.10 3.82
N PHE A 468 -13.74 22.77 3.96
CA PHE A 468 -14.93 22.11 4.51
C PHE A 468 -15.10 22.34 6.01
N GLU A 469 -14.01 22.39 6.77
CA GLU A 469 -14.02 22.71 8.19
C GLU A 469 -14.42 24.16 8.44
N ASP A 470 -13.93 25.09 7.62
CA ASP A 470 -14.34 26.49 7.67
C ASP A 470 -15.83 26.66 7.35
N LEU A 471 -16.35 25.89 6.36
CA LEU A 471 -17.77 25.87 6.04
C LEU A 471 -18.62 25.31 7.19
N ALA A 472 -18.11 24.28 7.88
CA ALA A 472 -18.77 23.66 9.02
C ALA A 472 -18.91 24.66 10.18
N LEU A 473 -17.84 25.38 10.49
CA LEU A 473 -17.84 26.43 11.52
C LEU A 473 -18.85 27.53 11.19
N GLN A 474 -18.86 28.05 9.95
CA GLN A 474 -19.84 29.05 9.52
C GLN A 474 -21.29 28.56 9.65
N THR A 475 -21.54 27.29 9.33
CA THR A 475 -22.89 26.70 9.42
C THR A 475 -23.36 26.65 10.87
N SER A 476 -22.53 26.13 11.78
CA SER A 476 -22.85 26.06 13.22
C SER A 476 -23.04 27.44 13.88
N GLU A 477 -22.26 28.46 13.47
CA GLU A 477 -22.45 29.83 13.94
C GLU A 477 -23.81 30.40 13.50
N SER A 478 -24.19 30.18 12.23
CA SER A 478 -25.48 30.65 11.71
C SER A 478 -26.69 29.98 12.36
N GLU A 479 -26.61 28.68 12.65
CA GLU A 479 -27.66 27.95 13.38
C GLU A 479 -27.76 28.44 14.84
N GLY A 480 -26.62 28.75 15.48
CA GLY A 480 -26.59 29.37 16.81
C GLY A 480 -27.27 30.75 16.84
N GLU A 481 -27.00 31.61 15.86
CA GLU A 481 -27.62 32.94 15.76
C GLU A 481 -29.13 32.87 15.44
N GLU A 482 -29.58 31.90 14.64
CA GLU A 482 -31.00 31.67 14.38
C GLU A 482 -31.74 31.15 15.63
N VAL A 483 -31.11 30.28 16.43
CA VAL A 483 -31.67 29.82 17.70
C VAL A 483 -31.71 30.96 18.73
N GLU A 484 -30.64 31.73 18.88
CA GLU A 484 -30.61 32.89 19.79
C GLU A 484 -31.62 33.97 19.40
N SER A 485 -31.79 34.24 18.10
CA SER A 485 -32.80 35.20 17.62
C SER A 485 -34.23 34.69 17.80
N ASN A 486 -34.48 33.39 17.63
CA ASN A 486 -35.78 32.77 17.91
C ASN A 486 -36.09 32.72 19.42
N GLU A 487 -35.09 32.46 20.28
CA GLU A 487 -35.23 32.52 21.75
C GLU A 487 -35.47 33.96 22.22
N ALA A 488 -34.77 34.95 21.65
CA ALA A 488 -35.01 36.37 21.95
C ALA A 488 -36.40 36.86 21.50
N LEU A 489 -36.93 36.33 20.39
CA LEU A 489 -38.30 36.57 19.94
C LEU A 489 -39.35 35.89 20.83
N ALA A 490 -39.04 34.71 21.40
CA ALA A 490 -39.91 34.01 22.34
C ALA A 490 -39.99 34.71 23.71
N ASP A 491 -38.89 35.30 24.20
CA ASP A 491 -38.88 36.04 25.47
C ASP A 491 -39.69 37.35 25.39
N PHE A 492 -39.73 38.00 24.21
CA PHE A 492 -40.59 39.17 23.97
C PHE A 492 -42.09 38.84 23.84
N GLY A 493 -42.45 37.58 23.58
CA GLY A 493 -43.83 37.12 23.39
C GLY A 493 -44.63 36.82 24.67
N SER A 494 -44.00 36.86 25.84
CA SER A 494 -44.61 36.41 27.10
C SER A 494 -45.45 37.46 27.86
N SER A 495 -45.69 38.64 27.28
CA SER A 495 -46.43 39.74 27.94
C SER A 495 -47.73 40.16 27.25
N LEU A 496 -48.63 39.20 26.98
CA LEU A 496 -50.04 39.52 26.67
C LEU A 496 -50.97 38.81 27.65
N PRO A 497 -51.91 39.54 28.31
CA PRO A 497 -52.80 38.96 29.31
C PRO A 497 -53.89 38.13 28.62
N VAL A 498 -53.99 36.86 29.00
CA VAL A 498 -55.13 35.98 28.66
C VAL A 498 -56.35 36.44 29.47
N PRO A 499 -57.50 36.78 28.83
CA PRO A 499 -58.74 37.01 29.57
C PRO A 499 -59.29 35.67 30.08
N ALA A 500 -59.59 35.65 31.38
CA ALA A 500 -60.32 34.58 32.02
C ALA A 500 -61.78 34.57 31.53
N ASP A 501 -62.26 33.41 31.05
CA ASP A 501 -63.54 32.86 31.50
C ASP A 501 -63.69 31.38 31.14
N HIS A 502 -64.04 30.64 32.19
CA HIS A 502 -64.56 29.27 32.33
C HIS A 502 -65.38 28.72 31.13
N GLN A 503 -65.48 27.42 30.85
CA GLN A 503 -65.95 26.36 31.78
C GLN A 503 -65.81 24.95 31.16
N GLU A 504 -65.28 24.02 31.96
CA GLU A 504 -65.57 22.58 32.13
C GLU A 504 -66.20 21.75 30.98
N LEU A 505 -65.59 20.60 30.66
CA LEU A 505 -66.11 19.27 31.08
C LEU A 505 -65.16 18.11 30.71
N GLU A 506 -65.21 17.11 31.57
CA GLU A 506 -64.21 16.06 31.78
C GLU A 506 -64.22 14.84 30.82
N HIS A 507 -63.12 14.10 30.92
CA HIS A 507 -62.94 12.65 30.79
C HIS A 507 -63.05 11.97 29.41
N ALA A 508 -61.90 11.44 28.95
CA ALA A 508 -61.83 10.10 28.37
C ALA A 508 -60.46 9.44 28.65
N SER A 509 -60.49 8.36 29.43
CA SER A 509 -59.44 7.35 29.54
C SER A 509 -59.74 6.23 28.54
N GLY A 510 -58.74 5.70 27.81
CA GLY A 510 -58.93 4.50 26.99
C GLY A 510 -57.92 4.23 25.86
N CYS A 511 -56.83 3.56 26.22
CA CYS A 511 -56.07 2.52 25.50
C CYS A 511 -56.28 2.20 24.00
N LEU A 512 -55.11 2.03 23.32
CA LEU A 512 -54.70 1.01 22.33
C LEU A 512 -55.34 0.98 20.92
N SER A 513 -54.53 1.17 19.87
CA SER A 513 -53.81 0.09 19.15
C SER A 513 -53.28 0.55 17.78
N GLU A 514 -52.29 -0.21 17.31
CA GLU A 514 -51.44 -0.11 16.11
C GLU A 514 -52.15 0.26 14.80
N ILE A 515 -51.45 1.04 13.96
CA ILE A 515 -51.80 1.24 12.55
C ILE A 515 -50.68 0.66 11.68
N VAL A 516 -51.05 -0.41 10.98
CA VAL A 516 -50.28 -1.10 9.93
C VAL A 516 -50.61 -0.47 8.57
N ILE A 517 -49.57 -0.27 7.75
CA ILE A 517 -49.61 0.25 6.37
C ILE A 517 -50.08 -0.85 5.40
N PRO A 518 -50.91 -0.55 4.37
CA PRO A 518 -51.52 -1.58 3.54
C PRO A 518 -50.64 -2.00 2.36
N GLY A 519 -50.55 -3.31 2.14
CA GLY A 519 -50.19 -3.92 0.86
C GLY A 519 -51.42 -4.11 -0.03
N SER A 520 -51.26 -3.98 -1.34
CA SER A 520 -52.26 -4.39 -2.33
C SER A 520 -51.66 -5.39 -3.30
N SER A 521 -52.29 -6.56 -3.35
CA SER A 521 -52.12 -7.59 -4.36
C SER A 521 -53.51 -7.87 -4.92
N SER A 522 -53.60 -8.04 -6.24
CA SER A 522 -54.65 -8.86 -6.83
C SER A 522 -54.14 -9.46 -8.14
N ALA A 523 -54.20 -10.79 -8.19
CA ALA A 523 -53.91 -11.65 -9.32
C ALA A 523 -55.22 -12.27 -9.86
N ILE A 524 -55.08 -13.21 -10.81
CA ILE A 524 -56.05 -14.18 -11.40
C ILE A 524 -56.65 -13.69 -12.74
N ALA A 525 -56.72 -14.43 -13.86
CA ALA A 525 -56.38 -15.80 -14.33
C ALA A 525 -56.33 -15.77 -15.88
N ASN A 526 -55.43 -16.48 -16.60
CA ASN A 526 -55.42 -17.89 -17.03
C ASN A 526 -56.15 -18.20 -18.36
N ASP A 527 -55.39 -18.61 -19.38
CA ASP A 527 -55.67 -19.51 -20.55
C ASP A 527 -54.45 -19.37 -21.49
N GLY A 528 -53.84 -20.35 -22.16
CA GLY A 528 -54.23 -21.68 -22.63
C GLY A 528 -53.73 -21.83 -24.09
N GLN A 529 -53.01 -22.92 -24.39
CA GLN A 529 -52.68 -23.50 -25.71
C GLN A 529 -51.39 -23.13 -26.51
N GLU A 530 -50.57 -24.18 -26.64
CA GLU A 530 -49.83 -24.73 -27.81
C GLU A 530 -49.66 -23.88 -29.09
N ALA A 531 -48.41 -23.79 -29.60
CA ALA A 531 -48.04 -24.35 -30.92
C ALA A 531 -46.55 -24.14 -31.29
N SER A 532 -46.01 -25.19 -31.90
CA SER A 532 -44.73 -25.34 -32.62
C SER A 532 -44.45 -24.28 -33.69
N GLY A 533 -43.18 -23.94 -33.94
CA GLY A 533 -42.77 -23.16 -35.12
C GLY A 533 -41.28 -22.90 -35.26
N ALA A 534 -40.65 -23.60 -36.21
CA ALA A 534 -39.23 -23.60 -36.53
C ALA A 534 -38.71 -22.35 -37.30
N ILE A 535 -37.41 -22.07 -37.10
CA ILE A 535 -36.37 -21.65 -38.06
C ILE A 535 -36.74 -20.64 -39.16
N LYS A 536 -36.04 -19.49 -39.21
CA LYS A 536 -35.47 -18.97 -40.48
C LYS A 536 -34.36 -17.91 -40.30
N LYS A 537 -33.28 -18.19 -41.04
CA LYS A 537 -32.07 -17.39 -41.32
C LYS A 537 -32.40 -16.00 -41.86
N LYS A 538 -31.58 -14.98 -41.54
CA LYS A 538 -31.46 -13.73 -42.30
C LYS A 538 -30.19 -13.77 -43.17
N PRO A 539 -30.26 -13.35 -44.45
CA PRO A 539 -29.15 -13.45 -45.38
C PRO A 539 -28.31 -12.17 -45.47
N LEU A 540 -27.08 -12.39 -45.91
CA LEU A 540 -26.08 -11.49 -46.47
C LEU A 540 -26.63 -10.80 -47.74
N ILE A 541 -26.41 -9.50 -47.90
CA ILE A 541 -26.43 -8.81 -49.21
C ILE A 541 -25.26 -7.81 -49.24
N GLU A 542 -24.30 -8.09 -50.12
CA GLU A 542 -23.35 -7.15 -50.72
C GLU A 542 -24.09 -6.24 -51.72
N ILE A 543 -23.75 -4.95 -51.80
CA ILE A 543 -23.76 -4.18 -53.06
C ILE A 543 -22.56 -3.22 -53.05
N LEU A 544 -21.78 -3.32 -54.14
CA LEU A 544 -20.69 -2.45 -54.58
C LEU A 544 -21.19 -1.05 -54.98
N ASP A 545 -20.43 -0.02 -54.63
CA ASP A 545 -19.66 0.83 -55.58
C ASP A 545 -18.76 1.81 -54.81
#